data_AF-A0A9E0W898-F1
#
_entry.id   AF-A0A9E0W898-F1
#
_cell.length_a   1.000
_cell.length_b   1.000
_cell.length_c   1.000
_cell.angle_alpha   90.00
_cell.angle_beta   90.00
_cell.angle_gamma   90.00
#
_symmetry.space_group_name_H-M   'P 1'
#
loop_
_entity.id
_entity.type
_entity.pdbx_description
1 polymer ?
#
loop_
_entity_poly.entity_id
_entity_poly.type
_entity_poly.pdbx_seq_one_letter_code
_entity_poly.pdbx_strand_id
1 'polypeptide(L)'
;SSSNISPKRILESAKITADFFTANILLPLGGLLVAIFAGWVMSRKAMEDELALSEPMFRLWYITVRYITPVAVGTVFVYNLVGA
;
A
#
# COMPACT_ATOMS: atom_id res chain seq x y z
N SER A 1 -22.24 -6.65 41.39
CA SER A 1 -21.77 -8.05 41.47
C SER A 1 -21.81 -8.64 40.08
N SER A 2 -20.66 -9.16 39.65
CA SER A 2 -20.36 -9.79 38.35
C SER A 2 -20.64 -8.94 37.09
N SER A 3 -19.73 -7.99 36.83
CA SER A 3 -19.45 -7.51 35.47
C SER A 3 -19.02 -8.71 34.63
N ASN A 4 -19.98 -9.39 34.04
CA ASN A 4 -19.77 -10.54 33.18
C ASN A 4 -19.22 -10.04 31.84
N ILE A 5 -17.96 -9.60 31.85
CA ILE A 5 -17.21 -9.18 30.67
C ILE A 5 -17.05 -10.44 29.83
N SER A 6 -17.97 -10.63 28.89
CA SER A 6 -17.92 -11.78 27.99
C SER A 6 -16.58 -11.74 27.25
N PRO A 7 -15.81 -12.84 27.24
CA PRO A 7 -14.47 -12.88 26.63
C PRO A 7 -14.45 -12.42 25.17
N LYS A 8 -15.59 -12.55 24.47
CA LYS A 8 -15.79 -12.04 23.10
C LYS A 8 -15.52 -10.54 22.94
N ARG A 9 -15.87 -9.70 23.93
CA ARG A 9 -15.66 -8.24 23.88
C ARG A 9 -14.19 -7.85 23.90
N ILE A 10 -13.38 -8.61 24.63
CA ILE A 10 -11.94 -8.37 24.77
C ILE A 10 -11.21 -8.74 23.46
N LEU A 11 -11.66 -9.82 22.81
CA LEU A 11 -11.16 -10.23 21.51
C LEU A 11 -11.58 -9.26 20.40
N GLU A 12 -12.79 -8.70 20.45
CA GLU A 12 -13.23 -7.64 19.53
C GLU A 12 -12.42 -6.36 19.69
N SER A 13 -12.19 -5.87 20.92
CA SER A 13 -11.37 -4.66 21.12
C SER A 13 -9.91 -4.84 20.68
N ALA A 14 -9.36 -6.04 20.88
CA ALA A 14 -8.03 -6.39 20.40
C ALA A 14 -7.97 -6.46 18.86
N LYS A 15 -9.00 -7.04 18.22
CA LYS A 15 -9.15 -7.06 16.76
C LYS A 15 -9.23 -5.65 16.18
N ILE A 16 -10.05 -4.77 16.76
CA ILE A 16 -10.19 -3.37 16.30
C ILE A 16 -8.84 -2.65 16.28
N THR A 17 -7.99 -2.88 17.30
CA THR A 17 -6.66 -2.24 17.36
C THR A 17 -5.71 -2.82 16.32
N ALA A 18 -5.71 -4.14 16.14
CA ALA A 18 -4.88 -4.82 15.14
C ALA A 18 -5.29 -4.46 13.70
N ASP A 19 -6.60 -4.39 13.44
CA ASP A 19 -7.16 -4.02 12.15
C ASP A 19 -6.85 -2.55 11.82
N PHE A 20 -6.93 -1.65 12.79
CA PHE A 20 -6.56 -0.24 12.62
C PHE A 20 -5.07 -0.07 12.28
N PHE A 21 -4.19 -0.75 13.02
CA PHE A 21 -2.75 -0.71 12.74
C PHE A 21 -2.41 -1.31 11.36
N THR A 22 -3.06 -2.40 11.01
CA THR A 22 -2.84 -3.06 9.71
C THR A 22 -3.36 -2.21 8.56
N ALA A 23 -4.60 -1.72 8.65
CA ALA A 23 -5.24 -0.99 7.56
C ALA A 23 -4.63 0.40 7.32
N ASN A 24 -4.24 1.11 8.39
CA ASN A 24 -3.77 2.48 8.27
C ASN A 24 -2.24 2.61 8.17
N ILE A 25 -1.49 1.61 8.64
CA ILE A 25 -0.02 1.65 8.59
C ILE A 25 0.53 0.55 7.67
N LEU A 26 0.19 -0.72 7.87
CA LEU A 26 0.77 -1.80 7.06
C LEU A 26 0.33 -1.75 5.60
N LEU A 27 -0.94 -1.44 5.30
CA LEU A 27 -1.41 -1.37 3.91
C LEU A 27 -0.72 -0.25 3.11
N PRO A 28 -0.66 1.01 3.58
CA PRO A 28 0.07 2.06 2.87
C PRO A 28 1.57 1.78 2.80
N LEU A 29 2.17 1.27 3.87
CA LEU A 29 3.59 0.94 3.92
C LEU A 29 3.95 -0.20 2.96
N GLY A 30 3.13 -1.25 2.92
CA GLY A 30 3.26 -2.36 1.96
C GLY A 30 3.10 -1.88 0.52
N GLY A 31 2.10 -1.02 0.26
CA GLY A 31 1.95 -0.35 -1.03
C GLY A 31 3.16 0.50 -1.41
N LEU A 32 3.79 1.17 -0.45
CA LEU A 32 4.94 2.06 -0.69
C LEU A 32 6.16 1.24 -1.08
N LEU A 33 6.40 0.14 -0.37
CA LEU A 33 7.46 -0.81 -0.68
C LEU A 33 7.26 -1.44 -2.06
N VAL A 34 6.03 -1.86 -2.39
CA VAL A 34 5.70 -2.40 -3.71
C VAL A 34 5.86 -1.34 -4.81
N ALA A 35 5.44 -0.10 -4.57
CA ALA A 35 5.60 1.00 -5.52
C ALA A 35 7.07 1.33 -5.79
N ILE A 36 7.91 1.36 -4.74
CA ILE A 36 9.35 1.57 -4.87
C ILE A 36 9.98 0.38 -5.61
N PHE A 37 9.60 -0.85 -5.27
CA PHE A 37 10.12 -2.05 -5.93
C PHE A 37 9.74 -2.09 -7.42
N ALA A 38 8.46 -1.88 -7.76
CA ALA A 38 7.98 -1.87 -9.13
C ALA A 38 8.56 -0.70 -9.94
N GLY A 39 8.72 0.48 -9.33
CA GLY A 39 9.21 1.68 -10.01
C GLY A 39 10.73 1.71 -10.19
N TRP A 40 11.51 1.25 -9.19
CA TRP A 40 12.97 1.36 -9.16
C TRP A 40 13.73 0.04 -9.28
N VAL A 41 13.18 -1.07 -8.82
CA VAL A 41 13.88 -2.37 -8.78
C VAL A 41 13.53 -3.24 -9.98
N MET A 42 12.28 -3.19 -10.46
CA MET A 42 11.83 -3.99 -11.59
C MET A 42 12.49 -3.53 -12.90
N SER A 43 13.11 -4.47 -13.60
CA SER A 43 13.84 -4.20 -14.84
C SER A 43 12.88 -3.78 -15.95
N ARG A 44 13.14 -2.63 -16.58
CA ARG A 44 12.37 -2.13 -17.74
C ARG A 44 12.19 -3.18 -18.83
N LYS A 45 13.25 -3.94 -19.10
CA LYS A 45 13.27 -4.99 -20.14
C LYS A 45 12.28 -6.12 -19.87
N ALA A 46 12.15 -6.54 -18.60
CA ALA A 46 11.22 -7.61 -18.24
C ALA A 46 9.76 -7.16 -18.45
N MET A 47 9.44 -5.91 -18.10
CA MET A 47 8.09 -5.36 -18.28
C MET A 47 7.76 -5.08 -19.74
N GLU A 48 8.74 -4.64 -20.54
CA GLU A 48 8.57 -4.38 -21.97
C GLU A 48 8.26 -5.66 -22.74
N ASP A 49 8.98 -6.75 -22.44
CA ASP A 49 8.75 -8.07 -23.04
C ASP A 49 7.41 -8.69 -22.61
N GLU A 50 6.96 -8.49 -21.37
CA GLU A 50 5.68 -9.05 -20.88
C GLU A 50 4.46 -8.28 -21.40
N LEU A 51 4.54 -6.95 -21.49
CA LEU A 51 3.39 -6.12 -21.84
C LEU A 51 3.14 -6.04 -23.36
N ALA A 52 4.14 -6.38 -24.18
CA ALA A 52 4.10 -6.31 -25.65
C ALA A 52 3.54 -4.98 -26.18
N LEU A 53 3.78 -3.88 -25.44
CA LEU A 53 3.30 -2.54 -25.77
C LEU A 53 4.24 -1.86 -26.76
N SER A 54 3.70 -0.94 -27.56
CA SER A 54 4.54 -0.08 -28.39
C SER A 54 5.44 0.80 -27.52
N GLU A 55 6.68 1.02 -27.98
CA GLU A 55 7.72 1.77 -27.27
C GLU A 55 7.26 3.10 -26.61
N PRO A 56 6.47 3.98 -27.28
CA PRO A 56 5.98 5.21 -26.67
C PRO A 56 4.91 4.97 -25.60
N MET A 57 4.03 3.98 -25.78
CA MET A 57 2.98 3.64 -24.81
C MET A 57 3.61 3.02 -23.55
N PHE A 58 4.58 2.13 -23.72
CA PHE A 58 5.34 1.56 -22.61
C PHE A 58 6.08 2.63 -21.81
N ARG A 59 6.70 3.61 -22.49
CA ARG A 59 7.40 4.72 -21.84
C ARG A 59 6.45 5.58 -20.99
N LEU A 60 5.26 5.88 -21.48
CA LEU A 60 4.24 6.65 -20.77
C LEU A 60 3.70 5.89 -19.55
N TRP A 61 3.39 4.60 -19.73
CA TRP A 61 2.98 3.71 -18.65
C TRP A 61 4.07 3.59 -17.58
N TYR A 62 5.32 3.41 -17.98
CA TYR A 62 6.45 3.28 -17.06
C TYR A 62 6.69 4.56 -16.26
N ILE A 63 6.61 5.74 -16.89
CA ILE A 63 6.71 7.03 -16.18
C ILE A 63 5.56 7.17 -15.18
N THR A 64 4.34 6.79 -15.56
CA THR A 64 3.19 6.79 -14.67
C THR A 64 3.46 5.89 -13.46
N VAL A 65 3.87 4.64 -13.67
CA VAL A 65 4.15 3.71 -12.56
C VAL A 65 5.31 4.18 -11.70
N ARG A 66 6.34 4.80 -12.28
CA ARG A 66 7.54 5.25 -11.56
C ARG A 66 7.35 6.56 -10.80
N TYR A 67 6.45 7.44 -11.22
CA TYR A 67 6.22 8.75 -10.57
C TYR A 67 4.85 8.86 -9.92
N ILE A 68 3.76 8.50 -10.61
CA ILE A 68 2.39 8.62 -10.08
C ILE A 68 2.19 7.64 -8.92
N THR A 69 2.64 6.39 -9.04
CA THR A 69 2.46 5.38 -7.99
C THR A 69 3.13 5.78 -6.66
N PRO A 70 4.44 6.09 -6.60
CA PRO A 70 5.05 6.50 -5.34
C PRO A 70 4.49 7.81 -4.79
N VAL A 71 4.06 8.75 -5.64
CA VAL A 71 3.39 9.99 -5.18
C VAL A 71 2.03 9.69 -4.56
N ALA A 72 1.20 8.85 -5.20
CA ALA A 72 -0.11 8.48 -4.68
C ALA A 72 0.01 7.74 -3.35
N VAL A 73 0.92 6.76 -3.28
CA VAL A 73 1.12 6.00 -2.04
C VAL A 73 1.75 6.87 -0.95
N GLY A 74 2.72 7.73 -1.28
CA GLY A 74 3.28 8.70 -0.35
C GLY A 74 2.22 9.67 0.19
N THR A 75 1.29 10.11 -0.65
CA THR A 75 0.16 10.97 -0.24
C THR A 75 -0.75 10.24 0.74
N VAL A 76 -1.12 8.98 0.44
CA VAL A 76 -1.92 8.16 1.36
C VAL A 76 -1.18 7.93 2.68
N PHE A 77 0.13 7.69 2.63
CA PHE A 77 0.95 7.49 3.83
C PHE A 77 1.01 8.76 4.70
N VAL A 78 1.26 9.93 4.09
CA VAL A 78 1.26 11.22 4.80
C VAL A 78 -0.13 11.55 5.34
N TYR A 79 -1.19 11.31 4.58
CA TYR A 79 -2.56 11.53 5.03
C TYR A 79 -2.90 10.63 6.23
N ASN A 80 -2.49 9.36 6.20
CA ASN A 80 -2.64 8.46 7.35
C ASN A 80 -1.81 8.91 8.55
N LEU A 81 -0.67 9.56 8.37
CA LEU A 81 0.17 10.03 9.48
C LEU A 81 -0.31 11.36 10.09
N VAL A 82 -0.89 12.25 9.28
CA VAL A 82 -1.37 13.58 9.70
C VAL A 82 -2.83 13.53 10.17
N GLY A 83 -3.63 12.60 9.62
CA GLY A 83 -5.04 12.42 9.93
C GLY A 83 -5.36 11.33 10.96
N ALA A 84 -4.39 10.51 11.37
CA ALA A 84 -4.49 9.60 12.52
C ALA A 84 -3.98 10.26 13.79
#